data_AF-U9TV32-F1
#
_entry.id   AF-U9TV32-F1
#
_cell.length_a   1.000
_cell.length_b   1.000
_cell.length_c   1.000
_cell.angle_alpha   90.00
_cell.angle_beta   90.00
_cell.angle_gamma   90.00
#
_symmetry.space_group_name_H-M   'P 1'
#
loop_
_entity.id
_entity.type
_entity.pdbx_description
1 polymer ?
#
loop_
_entity_poly.entity_id
_entity_poly.type
_entity_poly.pdbx_seq_one_letter_code
_entity_poly.pdbx_strand_id
1 'polypeptide(L)'
;MHRDIRAKNVLITINETAKLTNIRSSRNHLLVNKILGIEDPVLERARYRAPESIPGYKYDQNCDVYSFGILLWEIAEERIPYKDTDNILEIYDKVYNKMYREPFSENSKMPEEFKQLQFEAVHQDPDFRPKITKMFEVLRNCVKRYSLSQDPSSSNSSSPTTLKFPPKRAFRIDQDAYALPINSPDFESFKYMTLADAAKQHKMYKKNGKPVGDVKTAYKCFEEYANNPNTTKRNRITAKYYKAVYILKGLVEGPPNKDKIVAEIFKEVADDEANEHPEAKAWYGYCLFNGKGVEKNESEALKYFEQAAEDDIKVAMYNVGKMYYNGYECTKDIEKAKNYIELAAYNCYEPAITLRNEYNL
;
A
#
# COMPACT_ATOMS: atom_id res chain seq x y z
N MET A 1 -5.79 -0.57 2.40
CA MET A 1 -4.98 0.63 2.12
C MET A 1 -4.68 0.66 0.64
N HIS A 2 -4.82 1.80 -0.01
CA HIS A 2 -4.75 1.95 -1.46
C HIS A 2 -3.37 2.44 -1.94
N ARG A 3 -2.63 3.22 -1.14
CA ARG A 3 -1.23 3.63 -1.38
C ARG A 3 -0.95 4.46 -2.64
N ASP A 4 -1.97 4.77 -3.43
CA ASP A 4 -1.86 5.52 -4.69
C ASP A 4 -3.19 6.22 -5.01
N ILE A 5 -3.82 6.86 -4.02
CA ILE A 5 -5.08 7.60 -4.22
C ILE A 5 -4.76 8.91 -4.94
N ARG A 6 -5.13 9.01 -6.23
CA ARG A 6 -4.89 10.16 -7.11
C ARG A 6 -5.91 10.19 -8.25
N ALA A 7 -6.08 11.32 -8.93
CA ALA A 7 -7.09 11.46 -10.00
C ALA A 7 -6.91 10.42 -11.13
N LYS A 8 -5.67 10.10 -11.52
CA LYS A 8 -5.36 9.08 -12.53
C LYS A 8 -5.94 7.69 -12.20
N ASN A 9 -6.16 7.39 -10.92
CA ASN A 9 -6.71 6.12 -10.44
C ASN A 9 -8.21 6.21 -10.12
N VAL A 10 -8.89 7.27 -10.54
CA VAL A 10 -10.34 7.41 -10.49
C VAL A 10 -10.89 7.30 -11.90
N LEU A 11 -11.60 6.22 -12.21
CA LEU A 11 -12.23 6.02 -13.51
C LEU A 11 -13.73 6.31 -13.43
N ILE A 12 -14.25 7.08 -14.38
CA ILE A 12 -15.69 7.29 -14.54
C ILE A 12 -16.23 6.24 -15.51
N THR A 13 -17.16 5.43 -15.05
CA THR A 13 -17.83 4.42 -15.89
C THR A 13 -18.84 5.07 -16.83
N ILE A 14 -19.29 4.33 -17.85
CA ILE A 14 -20.41 4.73 -18.73
C ILE A 14 -21.71 5.06 -17.98
N ASN A 15 -21.84 4.62 -16.73
CA ASN A 15 -22.97 4.90 -15.85
C ASN A 15 -22.69 6.08 -14.91
N GLU A 16 -21.74 6.96 -15.25
CA GLU A 16 -21.35 8.15 -14.46
C GLU A 16 -20.96 7.83 -13.01
N THR A 17 -20.54 6.59 -12.77
CA THR A 17 -20.10 6.13 -11.44
C THR A 17 -18.58 6.18 -11.40
N ALA A 18 -18.03 6.93 -10.46
CA ALA A 18 -16.60 6.95 -10.16
C ALA A 18 -16.18 5.64 -9.47
N LYS A 19 -15.11 5.02 -9.95
CA LYS A 19 -14.51 3.83 -9.36
C LYS A 19 -13.02 4.07 -9.14
N LEU A 20 -12.57 3.78 -7.92
CA LEU A 20 -11.14 3.70 -7.62
C LEU A 20 -10.56 2.44 -8.25
N THR A 21 -9.45 2.60 -8.97
CA THR A 21 -8.70 1.52 -9.61
C THR A 21 -7.30 1.45 -9.02
N ASN A 22 -6.46 0.52 -9.49
CA ASN A 22 -5.08 0.41 -9.02
C ASN A 22 -4.93 0.00 -7.54
N ILE A 23 -6.00 -0.49 -6.88
CA ILE A 23 -6.03 -0.96 -5.49
C ILE A 23 -4.97 -2.04 -5.20
N ARG A 24 -4.54 -2.79 -6.22
CA ARG A 24 -3.45 -3.78 -6.15
C ARG A 24 -2.11 -3.29 -6.71
N SER A 25 -2.12 -2.26 -7.55
CA SER A 25 -0.98 -1.88 -8.41
C SER A 25 -0.29 -0.56 -7.99
N SER A 26 -0.71 0.00 -6.85
CA SER A 26 0.15 0.86 -6.02
C SER A 26 1.43 0.14 -5.55
N ARG A 27 1.45 -1.19 -5.59
CA ARG A 27 2.61 -2.06 -5.34
C ARG A 27 3.45 -2.33 -6.59
N ASN A 28 3.02 -1.99 -7.81
CA ASN A 28 3.61 -2.60 -9.02
C ASN A 28 4.33 -1.64 -9.97
N HIS A 29 4.19 -0.31 -9.81
CA HIS A 29 4.56 0.61 -10.91
C HIS A 29 5.87 1.40 -10.73
N LEU A 30 6.65 1.20 -9.67
CA LEU A 30 7.89 1.97 -9.46
C LEU A 30 9.08 1.44 -10.26
N LEU A 31 9.17 0.13 -10.49
CA LEU A 31 10.32 -0.49 -11.14
C LEU A 31 10.16 -0.73 -12.65
N VAL A 32 8.98 -1.19 -13.09
CA VAL A 32 8.71 -1.47 -14.51
C VAL A 32 8.80 -0.22 -15.39
N ASN A 33 8.32 0.93 -14.91
CA ASN A 33 8.28 2.14 -15.73
C ASN A 33 9.66 2.78 -15.94
N LYS A 34 10.60 2.59 -14.99
CA LYS A 34 12.01 2.99 -15.15
C LYS A 34 12.76 2.02 -16.08
N ILE A 35 12.39 0.74 -16.09
CA ILE A 35 12.96 -0.29 -16.97
C ILE A 35 12.46 -0.15 -18.43
N LEU A 36 11.26 0.41 -18.64
CA LEU A 36 10.64 0.55 -19.97
C LEU A 36 10.79 1.95 -20.61
N GLY A 37 11.52 2.88 -19.98
CA GLY A 37 11.72 4.22 -20.54
C GLY A 37 10.45 5.07 -20.66
N ILE A 38 9.47 4.85 -19.79
CA ILE A 38 8.23 5.64 -19.76
C ILE A 38 8.46 6.84 -18.84
N GLU A 39 8.66 8.02 -19.44
CA GLU A 39 8.63 9.29 -18.72
C GLU A 39 7.26 9.46 -18.03
N ASP A 40 7.31 9.80 -16.74
CA ASP A 40 6.21 10.10 -15.82
C ASP A 40 5.41 8.95 -15.15
N PRO A 41 5.91 8.48 -13.99
CA PRO A 41 4.97 8.09 -12.93
C PRO A 41 5.42 8.36 -11.47
N VAL A 42 6.60 8.92 -11.19
CA VAL A 42 7.08 9.12 -9.79
C VAL A 42 6.74 10.51 -9.24
N LEU A 43 6.95 11.56 -10.05
CA LEU A 43 6.65 12.94 -9.66
C LEU A 43 5.16 13.12 -9.37
N GLU A 44 4.30 12.66 -10.28
CA GLU A 44 2.85 12.67 -10.10
C GLU A 44 2.40 11.90 -8.86
N ARG A 45 3.14 10.85 -8.43
CA ARG A 45 2.84 10.13 -7.18
C ARG A 45 3.21 10.95 -5.96
N ALA A 46 4.36 11.60 -6.01
CA ALA A 46 4.87 12.41 -4.91
C ALA A 46 3.91 13.54 -4.51
N ARG A 47 3.19 14.12 -5.48
CA ARG A 47 2.20 15.20 -5.27
C ARG A 47 1.11 14.88 -4.23
N TYR A 48 0.79 13.60 -4.01
CA TYR A 48 -0.31 13.16 -3.15
C TYR A 48 0.16 12.43 -1.90
N ARG A 49 1.47 12.27 -1.71
CA ARG A 49 2.02 11.49 -0.59
C ARG A 49 1.96 12.27 0.71
N ALA A 50 1.58 11.58 1.77
CA ALA A 50 1.60 12.09 3.13
C ALA A 50 3.05 12.36 3.59
N PRO A 51 3.27 13.38 4.45
CA PRO A 51 4.61 13.77 4.92
C PRO A 51 5.35 12.63 5.65
N GLU A 52 4.63 11.82 6.41
CA GLU A 52 5.16 10.66 7.14
C GLU A 52 5.27 9.40 6.28
N SER A 53 4.78 9.42 5.03
CA SER A 53 4.98 8.32 4.08
C SER A 53 6.41 8.28 3.53
N ILE A 54 7.37 8.54 4.41
CA ILE A 54 8.80 8.43 4.17
C ILE A 54 9.12 6.95 3.90
N PRO A 55 9.91 6.65 2.87
CA PRO A 55 10.38 5.29 2.62
C PRO A 55 11.06 4.72 3.88
N GLY A 56 10.60 3.55 4.32
CA GLY A 56 11.09 2.90 5.56
C GLY A 56 10.15 3.00 6.76
N TYR A 57 9.13 3.87 6.74
CA TYR A 57 8.06 3.89 7.76
C TYR A 57 6.81 3.14 7.30
N LYS A 58 6.04 2.63 8.26
CA LYS A 58 4.86 1.79 8.01
C LYS A 58 3.72 2.64 7.45
N TYR A 59 3.44 2.51 6.15
CA TYR A 59 2.24 3.08 5.53
C TYR A 59 0.99 2.56 6.24
N ASP A 60 0.16 3.47 6.74
CA ASP A 60 -1.11 3.16 7.38
C ASP A 60 -2.30 3.82 6.65
N GLN A 61 -3.50 3.67 7.21
CA GLN A 61 -4.72 4.24 6.63
C GLN A 61 -4.72 5.79 6.62
N ASN A 62 -3.96 6.44 7.50
CA ASN A 62 -3.94 7.89 7.59
C ASN A 62 -3.16 8.50 6.42
N CYS A 63 -2.21 7.75 5.83
CA CYS A 63 -1.60 8.12 4.56
C CYS A 63 -2.62 8.16 3.41
N ASP A 64 -3.54 7.19 3.34
CA ASP A 64 -4.60 7.18 2.33
C ASP A 64 -5.57 8.36 2.53
N VAL A 65 -5.90 8.68 3.80
CA VAL A 65 -6.74 9.85 4.14
C VAL A 65 -6.11 11.15 3.65
N TYR A 66 -4.80 11.30 3.82
CA TYR A 66 -4.06 12.45 3.31
C TYR A 66 -4.13 12.53 1.79
N SER A 67 -3.80 11.44 1.09
CA SER A 67 -3.85 11.40 -0.38
C SER A 67 -5.25 11.70 -0.91
N PHE A 68 -6.29 11.22 -0.22
CA PHE A 68 -7.67 11.53 -0.53
C PHE A 68 -7.99 13.02 -0.29
N GLY A 69 -7.45 13.65 0.75
CA GLY A 69 -7.54 15.10 0.95
C GLY A 69 -6.93 15.92 -0.18
N ILE A 70 -5.76 15.53 -0.69
CA ILE A 70 -5.15 16.17 -1.88
C ILE A 70 -6.03 16.00 -3.12
N LEU A 71 -6.59 14.80 -3.32
CA LEU A 71 -7.52 14.53 -4.41
C LEU A 71 -8.81 15.38 -4.32
N LEU A 72 -9.35 15.59 -3.12
CA LEU A 72 -10.51 16.47 -2.92
C LEU A 72 -10.21 17.91 -3.32
N TRP A 73 -9.01 18.40 -3.00
CA TRP A 73 -8.56 19.73 -3.41
C TRP A 73 -8.41 19.84 -4.92
N GLU A 74 -7.76 18.84 -5.56
CA GLU A 74 -7.59 18.80 -7.01
C GLU A 74 -8.94 18.82 -7.74
N ILE A 75 -9.94 18.06 -7.27
CA ILE A 75 -11.28 18.05 -7.86
C ILE A 75 -11.97 19.41 -7.69
N ALA A 76 -11.79 20.05 -6.54
CA ALA A 76 -12.44 21.31 -6.23
C ALA A 76 -11.86 22.52 -6.98
N GLU A 77 -10.53 22.57 -7.12
CA GLU A 77 -9.82 23.67 -7.75
C GLU A 77 -9.52 23.42 -9.23
N GLU A 78 -9.72 22.19 -9.71
CA GLU A 78 -9.41 21.74 -11.07
C GLU A 78 -7.96 22.05 -11.48
N ARG A 79 -7.03 21.88 -10.53
CA ARG A 79 -5.59 22.17 -10.67
C ARG A 79 -4.74 20.99 -10.22
N ILE A 80 -3.59 20.83 -10.88
CA ILE A 80 -2.58 19.84 -10.50
C ILE A 80 -1.89 20.30 -9.19
N PRO A 81 -1.83 19.46 -8.14
CA PRO A 81 -1.17 19.82 -6.89
C PRO A 81 0.32 20.12 -7.09
N TYR A 82 0.82 21.24 -6.57
CA TYR A 82 2.23 21.66 -6.68
C TYR A 82 2.73 21.79 -8.12
N LYS A 83 1.85 22.16 -9.07
CA LYS A 83 2.13 22.19 -10.51
C LYS A 83 3.44 22.89 -10.87
N ASP A 84 3.78 23.98 -10.17
CA ASP A 84 4.98 24.79 -10.43
C ASP A 84 6.27 24.16 -9.85
N THR A 85 6.28 22.85 -9.60
CA THR A 85 7.40 22.15 -8.99
C THR A 85 7.58 20.78 -9.66
N ASP A 86 8.69 20.64 -10.38
CA ASP A 86 9.03 19.44 -11.14
C ASP A 86 10.04 18.53 -10.41
N ASN A 87 10.48 18.96 -9.22
CA ASN A 87 11.42 18.21 -8.38
C ASN A 87 10.72 17.63 -7.15
N ILE A 88 10.80 16.31 -6.99
CA ILE A 88 10.22 15.57 -5.85
C ILE A 88 10.77 16.08 -4.51
N LEU A 89 12.05 16.43 -4.44
CA LEU A 89 12.69 16.91 -3.21
C LEU A 89 12.15 18.29 -2.80
N GLU A 90 11.78 19.13 -3.78
CA GLU A 90 11.19 20.45 -3.50
C GLU A 90 9.73 20.33 -3.05
N ILE A 91 8.96 19.40 -3.62
CA ILE A 91 7.62 19.08 -3.11
C ILE A 91 7.72 18.57 -1.67
N TYR A 92 8.67 17.67 -1.40
CA TYR A 92 8.90 17.16 -0.05
C TYR A 92 9.28 18.28 0.92
N ASP A 93 10.18 19.17 0.54
CA ASP A 93 10.58 20.32 1.36
C ASP A 93 9.38 21.24 1.66
N LYS A 94 8.55 21.54 0.65
CA LYS A 94 7.30 22.30 0.84
C LYS A 94 6.37 21.61 1.82
N VAL A 95 6.10 20.32 1.64
CA VAL A 95 5.12 19.57 2.41
C VAL A 95 5.59 19.28 3.83
N TYR A 96 6.82 18.81 3.99
CA TYR A 96 7.38 18.30 5.25
C TYR A 96 8.05 19.40 6.08
N ASN A 97 8.95 20.19 5.49
CA ASN A 97 9.71 21.21 6.23
C ASN A 97 8.93 22.52 6.36
N LYS A 98 8.29 22.97 5.27
CA LYS A 98 7.55 24.25 5.24
C LYS A 98 6.08 24.12 5.64
N MET A 99 5.59 22.89 5.82
CA MET A 99 4.20 22.57 6.14
C MET A 99 3.18 23.23 5.18
N TYR A 100 3.60 23.45 3.93
CA TYR A 100 2.81 24.13 2.91
C TYR A 100 1.78 23.19 2.29
N ARG A 101 0.58 23.71 2.05
CA ARG A 101 -0.51 23.06 1.29
C ARG A 101 -1.09 24.08 0.33
N GLU A 102 -1.55 23.60 -0.82
CA GLU A 102 -2.22 24.46 -1.79
C GLU A 102 -3.51 25.06 -1.20
N PRO A 103 -3.69 26.39 -1.24
CA PRO A 103 -4.90 27.02 -0.73
C PRO A 103 -6.07 26.84 -1.72
N PHE A 104 -7.30 26.96 -1.21
CA PHE A 104 -8.47 27.16 -2.08
C PHE A 104 -8.42 28.57 -2.68
N SER A 105 -8.95 28.73 -3.89
CA SER A 105 -9.12 30.05 -4.48
C SER A 105 -10.17 30.87 -3.72
N GLU A 106 -10.01 32.20 -3.72
CA GLU A 106 -10.96 33.11 -3.04
C GLU A 106 -12.39 32.99 -3.58
N ASN A 107 -12.54 32.59 -4.84
CA ASN A 107 -13.82 32.37 -5.52
C ASN A 107 -14.29 30.90 -5.52
N SER A 108 -13.64 30.03 -4.73
CA SER A 108 -13.98 28.61 -4.67
C SER A 108 -15.43 28.41 -4.22
N LYS A 109 -16.21 27.68 -5.02
CA LYS A 109 -17.64 27.40 -4.77
C LYS A 109 -17.87 26.25 -3.79
N MET A 110 -16.80 25.64 -3.26
CA MET A 110 -16.93 24.52 -2.34
C MET A 110 -17.53 24.95 -0.99
N PRO A 111 -18.44 24.16 -0.40
CA PRO A 111 -18.94 24.42 0.94
C PRO A 111 -17.82 24.48 1.98
N GLU A 112 -18.02 25.28 3.03
CA GLU A 112 -16.97 25.47 4.03
C GLU A 112 -16.64 24.20 4.82
N GLU A 113 -17.63 23.32 5.02
CA GLU A 113 -17.43 22.01 5.64
C GLU A 113 -16.58 21.08 4.76
N PHE A 114 -16.64 21.23 3.42
CA PHE A 114 -15.78 20.50 2.50
C PHE A 114 -14.34 21.00 2.60
N LYS A 115 -14.14 22.33 2.62
CA LYS A 115 -12.80 22.94 2.76
C LYS A 115 -12.17 22.56 4.09
N GLN A 116 -12.95 22.61 5.17
CA GLN A 116 -12.50 22.20 6.51
C GLN A 116 -12.11 20.71 6.54
N LEU A 117 -12.94 19.84 5.94
CA LEU A 117 -12.61 18.42 5.83
C LEU A 117 -11.30 18.18 5.07
N GLN A 118 -11.11 18.90 3.95
CA GLN A 118 -9.88 18.80 3.16
C GLN A 118 -8.67 19.25 3.99
N PHE A 119 -8.78 20.37 4.70
CA PHE A 119 -7.73 20.91 5.56
C PHE A 119 -7.33 19.92 6.66
N GLU A 120 -8.32 19.32 7.34
CA GLU A 120 -8.10 18.28 8.35
C GLU A 120 -7.48 17.01 7.76
N ALA A 121 -7.88 16.61 6.55
CA ALA A 121 -7.36 15.43 5.87
C ALA A 121 -5.87 15.54 5.54
N VAL A 122 -5.39 16.72 5.17
CA VAL A 122 -3.97 16.95 4.80
C VAL A 122 -3.11 17.43 5.96
N HIS A 123 -3.58 17.26 7.21
CA HIS A 123 -2.86 17.66 8.41
C HIS A 123 -1.50 16.97 8.52
N GLN A 124 -0.50 17.69 9.03
CA GLN A 124 0.88 17.20 9.14
C GLN A 124 0.96 15.94 10.01
N ASP A 125 0.36 16.01 11.20
CA ASP A 125 0.29 14.90 12.13
C ASP A 125 -0.89 13.97 11.75
N PRO A 126 -0.63 12.66 11.50
CA PRO A 126 -1.65 11.67 11.13
C PRO A 126 -2.79 11.49 12.15
N ASP A 127 -2.54 11.71 13.44
CA ASP A 127 -3.53 11.47 14.50
C ASP A 127 -4.66 12.50 14.51
N PHE A 128 -4.42 13.68 13.91
CA PHE A 128 -5.42 14.72 13.75
C PHE A 128 -6.26 14.58 12.47
N ARG A 129 -5.91 13.63 11.60
CA ARG A 129 -6.66 13.40 10.36
C ARG A 129 -8.00 12.71 10.65
N PRO A 130 -9.07 13.07 9.94
CA PRO A 130 -10.38 12.48 10.17
C PRO A 130 -10.39 11.01 9.78
N LYS A 131 -11.18 10.21 10.51
CA LYS A 131 -11.48 8.85 10.08
C LYS A 131 -12.22 8.89 8.75
N ILE A 132 -11.97 7.90 7.89
CA ILE A 132 -12.62 7.83 6.58
C ILE A 132 -14.16 7.82 6.67
N THR A 133 -14.73 7.25 7.74
CA THR A 133 -16.17 7.30 8.02
C THR A 133 -16.69 8.72 8.20
N LYS A 134 -15.92 9.59 8.87
CA LYS A 134 -16.26 11.00 9.04
C LYS A 134 -16.19 11.74 7.71
N MET A 135 -15.20 11.43 6.87
CA MET A 135 -15.09 12.01 5.54
C MET A 135 -16.32 11.68 4.69
N PHE A 136 -16.74 10.41 4.66
CA PHE A 136 -17.95 10.02 3.93
C PHE A 136 -19.22 10.69 4.44
N GLU A 137 -19.35 10.87 5.76
CA GLU A 137 -20.48 11.58 6.36
C GLU A 137 -20.53 13.04 5.89
N VAL A 138 -19.41 13.77 5.98
CA VAL A 138 -19.33 15.19 5.58
C VAL A 138 -19.61 15.34 4.10
N LEU A 139 -18.97 14.54 3.24
CA LEU A 139 -19.18 14.59 1.79
C LEU A 139 -20.64 14.27 1.42
N ARG A 140 -21.25 13.28 2.07
CA ARG A 140 -22.68 12.94 1.88
C ARG A 140 -23.58 14.11 2.25
N ASN A 141 -23.30 14.79 3.36
CA ASN A 141 -24.07 15.95 3.80
C ASN A 141 -23.94 17.11 2.82
N CYS A 142 -22.74 17.38 2.29
CA CYS A 142 -22.52 18.36 1.23
C CYS A 142 -23.39 18.08 0.00
N VAL A 143 -23.38 16.83 -0.49
CA VAL A 143 -24.20 16.41 -1.63
C VAL A 143 -25.69 16.54 -1.34
N LYS A 144 -26.16 16.10 -0.17
CA LYS A 144 -27.56 16.20 0.22
C LYS A 144 -28.06 17.65 0.23
N ARG A 145 -27.26 18.58 0.78
CA ARG A 145 -27.61 20.00 0.77
C ARG A 145 -27.61 20.60 -0.63
N TYR A 146 -26.64 20.22 -1.46
CA TYR A 146 -26.63 20.62 -2.86
C TYR A 146 -27.89 20.15 -3.60
N SER A 147 -28.32 18.90 -3.41
CA SER A 147 -29.54 18.38 -4.02
C SER A 147 -30.78 19.15 -3.58
N LEU A 148 -30.90 19.48 -2.30
CA LEU A 148 -32.01 20.30 -1.77
C LEU A 148 -32.01 21.73 -2.34
N SER A 149 -30.83 22.30 -2.62
CA SER A 149 -30.71 23.64 -3.22
C SER A 149 -31.09 23.70 -4.71
N GLN A 150 -31.22 22.54 -5.37
CA GLN A 150 -31.59 22.42 -6.79
C GLN A 150 -33.07 22.10 -6.99
N ASP A 151 -33.85 21.91 -5.91
CA ASP A 151 -35.29 21.66 -6.02
C ASP A 151 -36.04 22.95 -6.40
N PRO A 152 -36.74 23.01 -7.56
CA PRO A 152 -37.33 24.25 -8.08
C PRO A 152 -38.56 24.78 -7.32
N SER A 153 -38.91 24.20 -6.16
CA SER A 153 -40.13 24.56 -5.44
C SER A 153 -40.02 25.83 -4.58
N SER A 154 -38.86 26.49 -4.56
CA SER A 154 -38.72 27.82 -3.97
C SER A 154 -37.84 28.74 -4.82
N SER A 155 -38.47 29.81 -5.31
CA SER A 155 -37.94 31.04 -5.93
C SER A 155 -37.87 31.11 -7.47
N ASN A 156 -38.73 31.99 -7.99
CA ASN A 156 -38.71 32.62 -9.30
C ASN A 156 -37.51 33.59 -9.40
N SER A 157 -36.60 33.39 -10.36
CA SER A 157 -36.11 34.46 -11.26
C SER A 157 -35.15 33.89 -12.31
N SER A 158 -35.27 34.45 -13.51
CA SER A 158 -34.68 34.06 -14.79
C SER A 158 -33.18 34.36 -14.94
N SER A 159 -32.41 33.40 -15.46
CA SER A 159 -31.41 33.54 -16.57
C SER A 159 -30.74 32.18 -16.86
N PRO A 160 -30.62 31.72 -18.13
CA PRO A 160 -30.17 30.37 -18.45
C PRO A 160 -28.72 30.32 -18.97
N THR A 161 -27.86 29.54 -18.31
CA THR A 161 -26.77 28.81 -18.98
C THR A 161 -26.67 27.44 -18.34
N THR A 162 -27.44 26.50 -18.91
CA THR A 162 -27.61 25.16 -18.36
C THR A 162 -26.45 24.25 -18.75
N LEU A 163 -25.62 23.85 -17.77
CA LEU A 163 -24.95 22.56 -17.84
C LEU A 163 -26.03 21.50 -17.64
N LYS A 164 -26.30 20.76 -18.72
CA LYS A 164 -27.37 19.77 -18.81
C LYS A 164 -27.04 18.52 -17.98
N PHE A 165 -28.04 18.13 -17.19
CA PHE A 165 -28.31 16.85 -16.53
C PHE A 165 -27.63 16.56 -15.16
N PRO A 166 -28.41 16.34 -14.08
CA PRO A 166 -27.94 15.61 -12.92
C PRO A 166 -27.88 14.11 -13.27
N PRO A 167 -26.87 13.35 -12.79
CA PRO A 167 -26.81 11.90 -12.99
C PRO A 167 -28.07 11.21 -12.46
N LYS A 168 -28.95 10.75 -13.35
CA LYS A 168 -30.25 10.15 -12.99
C LYS A 168 -30.16 8.78 -12.29
N ARG A 169 -28.99 8.35 -11.80
CA ARG A 169 -28.85 7.02 -11.17
C ARG A 169 -27.85 6.87 -10.02
N ALA A 170 -27.02 7.88 -9.70
CA ALA A 170 -26.16 7.84 -8.51
C ALA A 170 -26.94 7.69 -7.19
N PHE A 171 -28.25 7.98 -7.22
CA PHE A 171 -29.15 7.90 -6.07
C PHE A 171 -29.86 6.55 -5.87
N ARG A 172 -29.57 5.53 -6.70
CA ARG A 172 -30.03 4.14 -6.48
C ARG A 172 -28.87 3.17 -6.28
N ILE A 173 -27.85 3.59 -5.52
CA ILE A 173 -27.03 2.59 -4.83
C ILE A 173 -27.91 2.09 -3.70
N ASP A 174 -28.34 0.83 -3.78
CA ASP A 174 -28.96 0.13 -2.66
C ASP A 174 -27.99 0.21 -1.47
N GLN A 175 -28.30 1.10 -0.52
CA GLN A 175 -27.39 1.48 0.57
C GLN A 175 -27.23 0.34 1.59
N ASP A 176 -28.12 -0.65 1.58
CA ASP A 176 -28.02 -1.86 2.40
C ASP A 176 -27.05 -2.89 1.82
N ALA A 177 -26.75 -2.83 0.51
CA ALA A 177 -25.78 -3.72 -0.13
C ALA A 177 -24.32 -3.45 0.29
N TYR A 178 -24.05 -2.31 0.93
CA TYR A 178 -22.73 -1.89 1.42
C TYR A 178 -22.69 -1.63 2.93
N ALA A 179 -23.77 -1.93 3.66
CA ALA A 179 -23.68 -2.02 5.11
C ALA A 179 -22.66 -3.13 5.43
N LEU A 180 -21.51 -2.76 6.00
CA LEU A 180 -20.55 -3.74 6.48
C LEU A 180 -21.30 -4.66 7.44
N PRO A 181 -21.36 -5.98 7.18
CA PRO A 181 -21.97 -6.88 8.12
C PRO A 181 -21.23 -6.73 9.45
N ILE A 182 -21.97 -6.31 10.47
CA ILE A 182 -21.48 -6.16 11.85
C ILE A 182 -20.95 -7.50 12.39
N ASN A 183 -21.21 -8.61 11.68
CA ASN A 183 -20.68 -9.94 11.91
C ASN A 183 -19.80 -10.40 10.73
N SER A 184 -18.65 -9.76 10.50
CA SER A 184 -17.55 -10.39 9.74
C SER A 184 -17.09 -11.64 10.53
N PRO A 185 -16.88 -12.82 9.89
CA PRO A 185 -16.51 -14.07 10.56
C PRO A 185 -15.09 -14.08 11.17
N ASP A 186 -14.44 -12.92 11.32
CA ASP A 186 -13.06 -12.79 11.83
C ASP A 186 -12.90 -13.02 13.34
N PHE A 187 -13.92 -13.52 14.04
CA PHE A 187 -13.90 -13.75 15.50
C PHE A 187 -13.98 -15.24 15.90
N GLU A 188 -13.53 -16.18 15.07
CA GLU A 188 -13.29 -17.53 15.59
C GLU A 188 -12.05 -17.53 16.50
N SER A 189 -12.27 -17.55 17.82
CA SER A 189 -11.23 -17.86 18.80
C SER A 189 -10.84 -19.32 18.63
N PHE A 190 -9.70 -19.60 17.99
CA PHE A 190 -9.13 -20.94 17.99
C PHE A 190 -8.64 -21.33 19.39
N LYS A 191 -8.45 -22.64 19.59
CA LYS A 191 -7.97 -23.31 20.81
C LYS A 191 -6.84 -22.59 21.59
N TYR A 192 -6.06 -21.73 20.94
CA TYR A 192 -4.96 -20.97 21.53
C TYR A 192 -5.26 -19.46 21.60
N MET A 193 -5.36 -18.80 20.46
CA MET A 193 -5.64 -17.37 20.34
C MET A 193 -6.16 -17.04 18.93
N THR A 194 -6.58 -15.80 18.70
CA THR A 194 -6.92 -15.34 17.35
C THR A 194 -5.66 -15.18 16.49
N LEU A 195 -5.79 -15.28 15.17
CA LEU A 195 -4.67 -15.05 14.24
C LEU A 195 -4.06 -13.64 14.40
N ALA A 196 -4.89 -12.65 14.70
CA ALA A 196 -4.47 -11.28 14.96
C ALA A 196 -3.61 -11.19 16.24
N ASP A 197 -4.00 -11.88 17.30
CA ASP A 197 -3.24 -11.91 18.55
C ASP A 197 -1.93 -12.68 18.39
N ALA A 198 -1.92 -13.79 17.65
CA ALA A 198 -0.68 -14.50 17.30
C ALA A 198 0.27 -13.59 16.50
N ALA A 199 -0.23 -12.81 15.55
CA ALA A 199 0.56 -11.84 14.80
C ALA A 199 1.07 -10.68 15.68
N LYS A 200 0.33 -10.29 16.74
CA LYS A 200 0.85 -9.34 17.75
C LYS A 200 1.99 -9.95 18.55
N GLN A 201 1.83 -11.18 19.04
CA GLN A 201 2.88 -11.90 19.78
C GLN A 201 4.16 -12.03 18.95
N HIS A 202 4.04 -12.32 17.65
CA HIS A 202 5.18 -12.34 16.72
C HIS A 202 5.94 -11.01 16.68
N LYS A 203 5.25 -9.87 16.74
CA LYS A 203 5.86 -8.53 16.66
C LYS A 203 6.52 -8.07 17.96
N MET A 204 6.33 -8.80 19.07
CA MET A 204 6.88 -8.42 20.36
C MET A 204 8.36 -8.83 20.47
N TYR A 205 9.24 -7.86 20.28
CA TYR A 205 10.69 -7.98 20.48
C TYR A 205 11.19 -6.96 21.50
N LYS A 206 12.16 -7.34 22.32
CA LYS A 206 12.92 -6.40 23.18
C LYS A 206 13.81 -5.50 22.31
N LYS A 207 14.24 -4.35 22.86
CA LYS A 207 15.22 -3.46 22.20
C LYS A 207 16.53 -4.14 21.80
N ASN A 208 16.84 -5.30 22.40
CA ASN A 208 18.00 -6.13 22.06
C ASN A 208 17.72 -7.25 21.03
N GLY A 209 16.55 -7.22 20.37
CA GLY A 209 16.17 -8.18 19.32
C GLY A 209 15.68 -9.54 19.80
N LYS A 210 15.58 -9.79 21.13
CA LYS A 210 15.03 -11.05 21.65
C LYS A 210 13.49 -11.06 21.60
N PRO A 211 12.86 -12.16 21.14
CA PRO A 211 11.41 -12.26 21.17
C PRO A 211 10.90 -12.30 22.63
N VAL A 212 9.82 -11.57 22.89
CA VAL A 212 9.18 -11.47 24.21
C VAL A 212 7.80 -12.11 24.21
N GLY A 213 7.15 -12.13 23.05
CA GLY A 213 5.84 -12.75 22.91
C GLY A 213 5.89 -14.26 23.15
N ASP A 214 4.71 -14.85 23.36
CA ASP A 214 4.57 -16.30 23.48
C ASP A 214 4.74 -16.98 22.11
N VAL A 215 5.99 -17.15 21.71
CA VAL A 215 6.41 -17.72 20.43
C VAL A 215 5.85 -19.14 20.25
N LYS A 216 5.84 -19.95 21.31
CA LYS A 216 5.40 -21.35 21.23
C LYS A 216 3.90 -21.42 20.98
N THR A 217 3.11 -20.64 21.71
CA THR A 217 1.65 -20.62 21.53
C THR A 217 1.25 -19.95 20.22
N ALA A 218 1.95 -18.88 19.80
CA ALA A 218 1.74 -18.26 18.50
C ALA A 218 2.02 -19.24 17.35
N TYR A 219 3.10 -20.04 17.43
CA TYR A 219 3.39 -21.06 16.43
C TYR A 219 2.28 -22.12 16.34
N LYS A 220 1.84 -22.67 17.48
CA LYS A 220 0.72 -23.63 17.51
C LYS A 220 -0.55 -23.04 16.90
N CYS A 221 -0.82 -21.76 17.17
CA CYS A 221 -1.92 -21.03 16.53
C CYS A 221 -1.75 -21.03 15.00
N PHE A 222 -0.61 -20.59 14.47
CA PHE A 222 -0.36 -20.57 13.03
C PHE A 222 -0.45 -21.97 12.39
N GLU A 223 0.00 -23.00 13.07
CA GLU A 223 -0.11 -24.37 12.59
C GLU A 223 -1.56 -24.84 12.44
N GLU A 224 -2.40 -24.62 13.46
CA GLU A 224 -3.82 -24.98 13.40
C GLU A 224 -4.57 -24.21 12.31
N TYR A 225 -4.38 -22.88 12.24
CA TYR A 225 -5.03 -22.05 11.22
C TYR A 225 -4.59 -22.43 9.80
N ALA A 226 -3.32 -22.83 9.61
CA ALA A 226 -2.82 -23.26 8.29
C ALA A 226 -3.46 -24.57 7.80
N ASN A 227 -3.81 -25.47 8.72
CA ASN A 227 -4.32 -26.81 8.41
C ASN A 227 -5.85 -26.92 8.46
N ASN A 228 -6.57 -25.93 9.00
CA ASN A 228 -8.02 -26.02 9.18
C ASN A 228 -8.80 -25.62 7.89
N PRO A 229 -9.59 -26.54 7.29
CA PRO A 229 -10.38 -26.24 6.08
C PRO A 229 -11.55 -25.26 6.31
N ASN A 230 -12.00 -25.09 7.56
CA ASN A 230 -13.09 -24.18 7.92
C ASN A 230 -12.64 -22.71 8.02
N THR A 231 -11.34 -22.47 8.10
CA THR A 231 -10.75 -21.12 8.11
C THR A 231 -10.84 -20.46 6.74
N THR A 232 -11.04 -19.14 6.70
CA THR A 232 -11.02 -18.37 5.43
C THR A 232 -9.69 -18.57 4.67
N LYS A 233 -9.73 -18.57 3.33
CA LYS A 233 -8.51 -18.72 2.50
C LYS A 233 -7.42 -17.71 2.92
N ARG A 234 -7.82 -16.45 3.15
CA ARG A 234 -6.96 -15.37 3.63
C ARG A 234 -6.22 -15.73 4.92
N ASN A 235 -6.96 -16.16 5.95
CA ASN A 235 -6.39 -16.50 7.24
C ASN A 235 -5.48 -17.74 7.16
N ARG A 236 -5.81 -18.73 6.31
CA ARG A 236 -4.92 -19.87 6.05
C ARG A 236 -3.60 -19.44 5.43
N ILE A 237 -3.63 -18.56 4.42
CA ILE A 237 -2.42 -18.05 3.75
C ILE A 237 -1.55 -17.26 4.73
N THR A 238 -2.13 -16.38 5.54
CA THR A 238 -1.40 -15.65 6.60
C THR A 238 -0.79 -16.60 7.63
N ALA A 239 -1.53 -17.62 8.07
CA ALA A 239 -1.03 -18.59 9.03
C ALA A 239 0.13 -19.42 8.45
N LYS A 240 0.02 -19.86 7.19
CA LYS A 240 1.10 -20.53 6.45
C LYS A 240 2.36 -19.68 6.38
N TYR A 241 2.23 -18.40 6.03
CA TYR A 241 3.35 -17.45 6.01
C TYR A 241 4.08 -17.41 7.36
N TYR A 242 3.36 -17.15 8.46
CA TYR A 242 3.99 -17.07 9.78
C TYR A 242 4.56 -18.41 10.23
N LYS A 243 3.91 -19.54 9.93
CA LYS A 243 4.44 -20.88 10.19
C LYS A 243 5.82 -21.07 9.54
N ALA A 244 5.96 -20.73 8.26
CA ALA A 244 7.23 -20.82 7.55
C ALA A 244 8.29 -19.88 8.13
N VAL A 245 7.93 -18.63 8.47
CA VAL A 245 8.85 -17.66 9.11
C VAL A 245 9.41 -18.19 10.43
N TYR A 246 8.58 -18.83 11.26
CA TYR A 246 9.00 -19.38 12.55
C TYR A 246 10.00 -20.53 12.40
N ILE A 247 9.73 -21.43 11.46
CA ILE A 247 10.61 -22.56 11.15
C ILE A 247 11.94 -22.03 10.59
N LEU A 248 11.89 -21.10 9.63
CA LEU A 248 13.08 -20.53 8.99
C LEU A 248 13.98 -19.81 10.00
N LYS A 249 13.39 -19.01 10.91
CA LYS A 249 14.14 -18.27 11.94
C LYS A 249 14.61 -19.14 13.11
N GLY A 250 14.29 -20.45 13.12
CA GLY A 250 14.65 -21.36 14.21
C GLY A 250 14.00 -20.99 15.54
N LEU A 251 12.82 -20.35 15.52
CA LEU A 251 12.08 -19.96 16.72
C LEU A 251 11.38 -21.13 17.40
N VAL A 252 11.24 -22.24 16.67
CA VAL A 252 10.70 -23.52 17.11
C VAL A 252 11.56 -24.64 16.57
N GLU A 253 11.45 -25.82 17.17
CA GLU A 253 12.03 -27.04 16.60
C GLU A 253 11.34 -27.32 15.26
N GLY A 254 12.11 -27.20 14.18
CA GLY A 254 11.61 -27.41 12.83
C GLY A 254 11.35 -28.89 12.54
N PRO A 255 10.38 -29.22 11.67
CA PRO A 255 10.15 -30.59 11.24
C PRO A 255 11.38 -31.15 10.49
N PRO A 256 11.50 -32.49 10.37
CA PRO A 256 12.42 -33.10 9.41
C PRO A 256 12.20 -32.50 8.01
N ASN A 257 13.28 -32.24 7.26
CA ASN A 257 13.22 -31.56 5.96
C ASN A 257 12.61 -30.15 6.00
N LYS A 258 12.83 -29.41 7.10
CA LYS A 258 12.34 -28.04 7.29
C LYS A 258 12.54 -27.12 6.08
N ASP A 259 13.69 -27.19 5.40
CA ASP A 259 13.99 -26.29 4.29
C ASP A 259 13.06 -26.52 3.10
N LYS A 260 12.73 -27.78 2.80
CA LYS A 260 11.78 -28.15 1.74
C LYS A 260 10.37 -27.67 2.08
N ILE A 261 9.91 -27.94 3.30
CA ILE A 261 8.58 -27.52 3.78
C ILE A 261 8.46 -25.98 3.74
N VAL A 262 9.49 -25.28 4.21
CA VAL A 262 9.52 -23.81 4.20
C VAL A 262 9.47 -23.26 2.78
N ALA A 263 10.23 -23.83 1.85
CA ALA A 263 10.22 -23.39 0.46
C ALA A 263 8.86 -23.64 -0.22
N GLU A 264 8.24 -24.80 -0.01
CA GLU A 264 6.90 -25.11 -0.53
C GLU A 264 5.83 -24.15 0.01
N ILE A 265 5.88 -23.86 1.32
CA ILE A 265 4.95 -22.90 1.94
C ILE A 265 5.16 -21.48 1.38
N PHE A 266 6.41 -21.02 1.28
CA PHE A 266 6.66 -19.69 0.73
C PHE A 266 6.28 -19.58 -0.73
N LYS A 267 6.45 -20.64 -1.52
CA LYS A 267 5.93 -20.69 -2.89
C LYS A 267 4.42 -20.49 -2.93
N GLU A 268 3.68 -21.29 -2.15
CA GLU A 268 2.22 -21.21 -2.11
C GLU A 268 1.74 -19.80 -1.69
N VAL A 269 2.38 -19.20 -0.68
CA VAL A 269 2.03 -17.85 -0.21
C VAL A 269 2.42 -16.80 -1.26
N ALA A 270 3.58 -16.93 -1.90
CA ALA A 270 4.06 -15.99 -2.91
C ALA A 270 3.17 -15.99 -4.16
N ASP A 271 2.68 -17.15 -4.57
CA ASP A 271 1.84 -17.33 -5.76
C ASP A 271 0.36 -16.96 -5.51
N ASP A 272 -0.08 -16.82 -4.25
CA ASP A 272 -1.43 -16.36 -3.95
C ASP A 272 -1.56 -14.84 -4.16
N GLU A 273 -2.22 -14.42 -5.24
CA GLU A 273 -2.38 -12.99 -5.59
C GLU A 273 -3.08 -12.13 -4.51
N ALA A 274 -3.82 -12.75 -3.58
CA ALA A 274 -4.55 -12.06 -2.53
C ALA A 274 -3.78 -12.00 -1.20
N ASN A 275 -2.54 -12.51 -1.16
CA ASN A 275 -1.76 -12.55 0.06
C ASN A 275 -1.38 -11.15 0.58
N GLU A 276 -1.30 -11.04 1.90
CA GLU A 276 -0.93 -9.80 2.60
C GLU A 276 0.56 -9.71 2.95
N HIS A 277 1.37 -10.66 2.48
CA HIS A 277 2.76 -10.89 2.88
C HIS A 277 3.69 -10.98 1.66
N PRO A 278 3.91 -9.86 0.94
CA PRO A 278 4.78 -9.83 -0.23
C PRO A 278 6.22 -10.27 0.06
N GLU A 279 6.65 -10.25 1.33
CA GLU A 279 7.92 -10.82 1.77
C GLU A 279 8.07 -12.30 1.42
N ALA A 280 6.97 -13.05 1.26
CA ALA A 280 7.00 -14.45 0.86
C ALA A 280 7.69 -14.65 -0.50
N LYS A 281 7.51 -13.72 -1.46
CA LYS A 281 8.20 -13.75 -2.76
C LYS A 281 9.72 -13.63 -2.58
N ALA A 282 10.16 -12.73 -1.71
CA ALA A 282 11.60 -12.59 -1.39
C ALA A 282 12.15 -13.84 -0.68
N TRP A 283 11.38 -14.46 0.21
CA TRP A 283 11.79 -15.70 0.87
C TRP A 283 11.89 -16.88 -0.09
N TYR A 284 10.92 -17.04 -0.99
CA TYR A 284 10.97 -18.09 -2.01
C TYR A 284 12.09 -17.84 -3.03
N GLY A 285 12.29 -16.60 -3.46
CA GLY A 285 13.45 -16.19 -4.26
C GLY A 285 14.78 -16.54 -3.58
N TYR A 286 14.88 -16.33 -2.27
CA TYR A 286 16.06 -16.76 -1.50
C TYR A 286 16.25 -18.28 -1.48
N CYS A 287 15.17 -19.05 -1.36
CA CYS A 287 15.21 -20.51 -1.46
C CYS A 287 15.75 -20.96 -2.82
N LEU A 288 15.22 -20.42 -3.92
CA LEU A 288 15.67 -20.71 -5.29
C LEU A 288 17.12 -20.28 -5.53
N PHE A 289 17.51 -19.08 -5.07
CA PHE A 289 18.87 -18.56 -5.27
C PHE A 289 19.93 -19.42 -4.57
N ASN A 290 19.62 -19.97 -3.40
CA ASN A 290 20.57 -20.76 -2.61
C ASN A 290 20.38 -22.28 -2.73
N GLY A 291 19.36 -22.75 -3.45
CA GLY A 291 18.98 -24.16 -3.48
C GLY A 291 18.51 -24.71 -2.11
N LYS A 292 17.86 -23.87 -1.29
CA LYS A 292 17.40 -24.27 0.05
C LYS A 292 16.01 -24.86 -0.01
N GLY A 293 15.92 -26.19 0.05
CA GLY A 293 14.67 -26.93 0.03
C GLY A 293 14.05 -27.11 -1.36
N VAL A 294 14.61 -26.43 -2.37
CA VAL A 294 14.26 -26.52 -3.79
C VAL A 294 15.55 -26.56 -4.61
N GLU A 295 15.45 -27.00 -5.85
CA GLU A 295 16.58 -26.94 -6.79
C GLU A 295 17.02 -25.48 -7.00
N LYS A 296 18.34 -25.26 -7.11
CA LYS A 296 18.89 -23.93 -7.29
C LYS A 296 18.53 -23.40 -8.68
N ASN A 297 17.84 -22.27 -8.74
CA ASN A 297 17.44 -21.61 -9.98
C ASN A 297 17.55 -20.09 -9.84
N GLU A 298 18.69 -19.52 -10.27
CA GLU A 298 18.96 -18.09 -10.14
C GLU A 298 18.05 -17.24 -11.05
N SER A 299 17.72 -17.73 -12.25
CA SER A 299 16.83 -17.01 -13.19
C SER A 299 15.39 -16.88 -12.64
N GLU A 300 14.85 -17.96 -12.06
CA GLU A 300 13.55 -17.91 -11.41
C GLU A 300 13.59 -17.10 -10.10
N ALA A 301 14.68 -17.21 -9.34
CA ALA A 301 14.89 -16.38 -8.16
C ALA A 301 14.86 -14.88 -8.50
N LEU A 302 15.49 -14.47 -9.60
CA LEU A 302 15.47 -13.09 -10.08
C LEU A 302 14.03 -12.61 -10.29
N LYS A 303 13.19 -13.40 -10.96
CA LYS A 303 11.78 -13.05 -11.20
C LYS A 303 11.01 -12.83 -9.90
N TYR A 304 11.18 -13.71 -8.90
CA TYR A 304 10.53 -13.55 -7.60
C TYR A 304 11.08 -12.35 -6.81
N PHE A 305 12.39 -12.08 -6.91
CA PHE A 305 12.97 -10.90 -6.29
C PHE A 305 12.54 -9.61 -6.97
N GLU A 306 12.39 -9.57 -8.29
CA GLU A 306 11.86 -8.41 -9.02
C GLU A 306 10.42 -8.14 -8.60
N GLN A 307 9.56 -9.16 -8.57
CA GLN A 307 8.19 -9.02 -8.08
C GLN A 307 8.11 -8.57 -6.60
N ALA A 308 9.04 -9.03 -5.76
CA ALA A 308 9.10 -8.59 -4.36
C ALA A 308 9.66 -7.15 -4.25
N ALA A 309 10.62 -6.79 -5.09
CA ALA A 309 11.17 -5.44 -5.15
C ALA A 309 10.11 -4.44 -5.64
N GLU A 310 9.24 -4.86 -6.55
CA GLU A 310 8.02 -4.12 -6.94
C GLU A 310 7.18 -3.84 -5.68
N ASP A 311 6.91 -4.86 -4.85
CA ASP A 311 6.17 -4.74 -3.58
C ASP A 311 6.90 -3.95 -2.46
N ASP A 312 7.88 -3.11 -2.78
CA ASP A 312 8.70 -2.31 -1.86
C ASP A 312 9.56 -3.15 -0.87
N ILE A 313 9.82 -4.42 -1.17
CA ILE A 313 10.66 -5.26 -0.30
C ILE A 313 12.13 -4.92 -0.50
N LYS A 314 12.67 -4.11 0.41
CA LYS A 314 14.06 -3.62 0.38
C LYS A 314 15.13 -4.71 0.29
N VAL A 315 14.92 -5.87 0.92
CA VAL A 315 15.83 -7.03 0.82
C VAL A 315 15.86 -7.57 -0.62
N ALA A 316 14.71 -7.59 -1.28
CA ALA A 316 14.60 -8.04 -2.66
C ALA A 316 15.25 -7.04 -3.61
N MET A 317 15.01 -5.73 -3.45
CA MET A 317 15.68 -4.68 -4.23
C MET A 317 17.21 -4.84 -4.19
N TYR A 318 17.77 -5.02 -3.00
CA TYR A 318 19.21 -5.27 -2.84
C TYR A 318 19.68 -6.54 -3.57
N ASN A 319 18.93 -7.64 -3.45
CA ASN A 319 19.28 -8.88 -4.13
C ASN A 319 19.22 -8.74 -5.65
N VAL A 320 18.18 -8.10 -6.20
CA VAL A 320 18.08 -7.80 -7.64
C VAL A 320 19.26 -6.96 -8.10
N GLY A 321 19.58 -5.88 -7.37
CA GLY A 321 20.72 -5.02 -7.69
C GLY A 321 22.04 -5.78 -7.70
N LYS A 322 22.26 -6.66 -6.72
CA LYS A 322 23.43 -7.53 -6.66
C LYS A 322 23.47 -8.55 -7.82
N MET A 323 22.32 -9.07 -8.24
CA MET A 323 22.23 -10.00 -9.37
C MET A 323 22.59 -9.33 -10.69
N TYR A 324 22.04 -8.16 -10.98
CA TYR A 324 22.40 -7.37 -12.17
C TYR A 324 23.86 -6.90 -12.15
N TYR A 325 24.41 -6.58 -10.98
CA TYR A 325 25.81 -6.17 -10.85
C TYR A 325 26.79 -7.29 -11.22
N ASN A 326 26.49 -8.52 -10.75
CA ASN A 326 27.35 -9.68 -10.96
C ASN A 326 27.07 -10.43 -12.26
N GLY A 327 25.88 -10.25 -12.86
CA GLY A 327 25.44 -10.98 -14.05
C GLY A 327 25.09 -12.45 -13.77
N TYR A 328 24.48 -12.74 -12.61
CA TYR A 328 24.08 -14.11 -12.22
C TYR A 328 22.95 -14.62 -13.11
N GLU A 329 23.28 -15.43 -14.13
CA GLU A 329 22.34 -16.01 -15.12
C GLU A 329 21.43 -14.96 -15.82
N CYS A 330 21.85 -13.68 -15.79
CA CYS A 330 21.22 -12.56 -16.46
C CYS A 330 22.30 -11.68 -17.10
N THR A 331 21.93 -10.91 -18.13
CA THR A 331 22.86 -9.93 -18.72
C THR A 331 23.24 -8.93 -17.64
N LYS A 332 24.55 -8.81 -17.36
CA LYS A 332 25.10 -7.82 -16.45
C LYS A 332 24.65 -6.43 -16.89
N ASP A 333 24.01 -5.70 -15.97
CA ASP A 333 23.45 -4.38 -16.23
C ASP A 333 23.76 -3.48 -15.03
N ILE A 334 24.86 -2.74 -15.15
CA ILE A 334 25.37 -1.90 -14.06
C ILE A 334 24.40 -0.77 -13.73
N GLU A 335 23.71 -0.24 -14.74
CA GLU A 335 22.77 0.88 -14.55
C GLU A 335 21.52 0.40 -13.80
N LYS A 336 20.94 -0.75 -14.17
CA LYS A 336 19.88 -1.38 -13.37
C LYS A 336 20.35 -1.73 -11.97
N ALA A 337 21.56 -2.27 -11.83
CA ALA A 337 22.12 -2.60 -10.52
C ALA A 337 22.19 -1.38 -9.60
N LYS A 338 22.74 -0.26 -10.10
CA LYS A 338 22.77 1.04 -9.41
C LYS A 338 21.38 1.45 -8.95
N ASN A 339 20.42 1.48 -9.87
CA ASN A 339 19.05 1.88 -9.60
C ASN A 339 18.39 1.08 -8.46
N TYR A 340 18.55 -0.25 -8.48
CA TYR A 340 18.00 -1.13 -7.44
C TYR A 340 18.70 -0.96 -6.08
N ILE A 341 20.03 -0.77 -6.08
CA ILE A 341 20.81 -0.52 -4.86
C ILE A 341 20.46 0.84 -4.26
N GLU A 342 20.34 1.89 -5.07
CA GLU A 342 19.89 3.22 -4.64
C GLU A 342 18.49 3.15 -4.03
N LEU A 343 17.56 2.41 -4.65
CA LEU A 343 16.21 2.24 -4.14
C LEU A 343 16.19 1.50 -2.79
N ALA A 344 17.01 0.45 -2.64
CA ALA A 344 17.17 -0.25 -1.37
C ALA A 344 17.79 0.67 -0.29
N ALA A 345 18.80 1.48 -0.65
CA ALA A 345 19.45 2.44 0.24
C ALA A 345 18.50 3.57 0.67
N TYR A 346 17.67 4.07 -0.26
CA TYR A 346 16.61 5.06 -0.01
C TYR A 346 15.56 4.53 0.98
N ASN A 347 15.29 3.22 0.96
CA ASN A 347 14.44 2.53 1.94
C ASN A 347 15.19 2.12 3.23
N CYS A 348 16.30 2.80 3.55
CA CYS A 348 17.14 2.58 4.73
C CYS A 348 17.55 1.10 4.90
N TYR A 349 17.90 0.42 3.82
CA TYR A 349 18.48 -0.91 3.89
C TYR A 349 19.99 -0.79 4.07
N GLU A 350 20.46 -0.99 5.29
CA GLU A 350 21.88 -0.84 5.66
C GLU A 350 22.85 -1.55 4.70
N PRO A 351 22.63 -2.83 4.29
CA PRO A 351 23.53 -3.48 3.35
C PRO A 351 23.62 -2.78 1.99
N ALA A 352 22.54 -2.13 1.53
CA ALA A 352 22.56 -1.36 0.28
C ALA A 352 23.28 -0.01 0.46
N ILE A 353 23.15 0.64 1.62
CA ILE A 353 23.87 1.89 1.92
C ILE A 353 25.37 1.63 1.93
N THR A 354 25.81 0.55 2.59
CA THR A 354 27.22 0.12 2.59
C THR A 354 27.68 -0.17 1.16
N LEU A 355 26.91 -0.97 0.41
CA LEU A 355 27.25 -1.34 -0.96
C LEU A 355 27.35 -0.13 -1.90
N ARG A 356 26.43 0.84 -1.78
CA ARG A 356 26.48 2.10 -2.54
C ARG A 356 27.80 2.83 -2.30
N ASN A 357 28.19 2.95 -1.04
CA ASN A 357 29.40 3.66 -0.64
C ASN A 357 30.68 2.91 -1.06
N GLU A 358 30.68 1.58 -1.04
CA GLU A 358 31.83 0.74 -1.43
C GLU A 358 32.08 0.74 -2.95
N TYR A 359 31.02 0.72 -3.75
CA TYR A 359 31.13 0.60 -5.20
C TYR A 359 31.06 1.94 -5.95
N ASN A 360 31.05 3.06 -5.21
CA ASN A 360 30.89 4.42 -5.75
C ASN A 360 29.71 4.52 -6.74
N LEU A 361 28.64 3.77 -6.42
CA LEU A 361 27.48 3.61 -7.27
C LEU A 361 26.59 4.84 -7.23
#